data_AF-A0AAE0UVI9-F1
#
_entry.id   AF-A0AAE0UVI9-F1
#
_cell.length_a   1.000
_cell.length_b   1.000
_cell.length_c   1.000
_cell.angle_alpha   90.00
_cell.angle_beta   90.00
_cell.angle_gamma   90.00
#
_symmetry.space_group_name_H-M   'P 1'
#
loop_
_entity.id
_entity.type
_entity.pdbx_description
1 polymer ?
#
loop_
_entity_poly.entity_id
_entity_poly.type
_entity_poly.pdbx_seq_one_letter_code
_entity_poly.pdbx_strand_id
1 'polypeptide(L)'
;MSTIRYGTSVGPSRIKGNSLEHWEEDEAKPVDDADPNVMMQCPYDKSHQIRACRFPFHILKCAKNHPKLASELKTCPFNAKHLVYKQELASHIEHCRDKRLSPTEDGQIPSCFFQSTSTAN
;
A
#
# COMPACT_ATOMS: atom_id res chain seq x y z
N MET A 1 -24.74 -53.11 5.55
CA MET A 1 -23.28 -53.27 5.36
C MET A 1 -22.89 -52.69 4.00
N SER A 2 -22.36 -51.47 3.99
CA SER A 2 -22.00 -50.79 2.73
C SER A 2 -20.50 -50.98 2.46
N THR A 3 -20.17 -51.71 1.40
CA THR A 3 -18.80 -52.02 1.00
C THR A 3 -18.17 -50.84 0.25
N ILE A 4 -17.15 -50.22 0.83
CA ILE A 4 -16.35 -49.18 0.18
C ILE A 4 -15.34 -49.85 -0.75
N ARG A 5 -15.33 -49.48 -2.04
CA ARG A 5 -14.33 -49.90 -3.02
C ARG A 5 -13.29 -48.80 -3.20
N TYR A 6 -12.05 -49.08 -2.85
CA TYR A 6 -10.92 -48.17 -3.05
C TYR A 6 -10.51 -48.16 -4.52
N GLY A 7 -10.78 -47.07 -5.22
CA GLY A 7 -10.32 -46.86 -6.60
C GLY A 7 -8.87 -46.38 -6.62
N THR A 8 -7.94 -47.24 -6.99
CA THR A 8 -6.58 -46.87 -7.40
C THR A 8 -6.53 -46.91 -8.92
N SER A 9 -6.36 -45.76 -9.57
CA SER A 9 -5.96 -45.72 -10.97
C SER A 9 -4.99 -44.56 -11.19
N VAL A 10 -3.71 -44.90 -11.16
CA VAL A 10 -2.64 -44.09 -11.73
C VAL A 10 -2.91 -43.95 -13.23
N GLY A 11 -3.23 -42.74 -13.68
CA GLY A 11 -3.33 -42.41 -15.10
C GLY A 11 -1.96 -41.99 -15.65
N PRO A 12 -1.62 -42.32 -16.91
CA PRO A 12 -0.31 -42.00 -17.45
C PRO A 12 -0.20 -40.50 -17.75
N SER A 13 0.84 -39.85 -17.21
CA SER A 13 1.22 -38.49 -17.57
C SER A 13 1.54 -38.41 -19.05
N ARG A 14 0.69 -37.74 -19.82
CA ARG A 14 0.96 -37.43 -21.22
C ARG A 14 1.92 -36.25 -21.28
N ILE A 15 3.22 -36.53 -21.40
CA ILE A 15 4.22 -35.55 -21.81
C ILE A 15 3.83 -35.07 -23.21
N LYS A 16 3.44 -33.80 -23.35
CA LYS A 16 3.40 -33.12 -24.65
C LYS A 16 4.59 -32.16 -24.68
N GLY A 17 5.66 -32.62 -25.32
CA GLY A 17 6.79 -31.79 -25.67
C GLY A 17 6.41 -30.78 -26.76
N ASN A 18 6.73 -29.52 -26.46
CA ASN A 18 7.02 -28.34 -27.26
C ASN A 18 6.53 -28.26 -28.73
N SER A 19 5.68 -27.26 -29.02
CA SER A 19 5.84 -26.31 -30.14
C SER A 19 4.66 -25.33 -30.18
N LEU A 20 4.85 -24.14 -29.60
CA LEU A 20 4.40 -22.89 -30.21
C LEU A 20 5.29 -21.79 -29.64
N GLU A 21 6.33 -21.48 -30.40
CA GLU A 21 7.07 -20.23 -30.21
C GLU A 21 6.13 -19.08 -30.56
N HIS A 22 6.00 -18.13 -29.64
CA HIS A 22 5.59 -16.78 -29.97
C HIS A 22 6.35 -15.80 -29.06
N TRP A 23 7.46 -15.31 -29.63
CA TRP A 23 8.12 -14.00 -29.51
C TRP A 23 8.05 -13.28 -28.15
N GLU A 24 9.25 -13.06 -27.59
CA GLU A 24 9.52 -12.03 -26.58
C GLU A 24 9.18 -10.65 -27.16
N GLU A 25 8.25 -9.96 -26.51
CA GLU A 25 8.28 -8.50 -26.47
C GLU A 25 8.24 -8.10 -25.00
N ASP A 26 9.18 -7.22 -24.65
CA ASP A 26 9.39 -6.53 -23.38
C ASP A 26 8.16 -5.74 -22.90
N GLU A 27 7.05 -6.42 -22.65
CA GLU A 27 5.86 -5.83 -22.02
C GLU A 27 6.12 -5.78 -20.51
N ALA A 28 6.77 -4.70 -20.08
CA ALA A 28 6.72 -4.26 -18.69
C ALA A 28 5.25 -4.16 -18.30
N LYS A 29 4.70 -5.21 -17.67
CA LYS A 29 3.36 -5.17 -17.09
C LYS A 29 3.25 -3.86 -16.32
N PRO A 30 2.26 -3.00 -16.60
CA PRO A 30 2.05 -1.81 -15.81
C PRO A 30 1.94 -2.27 -14.36
N VAL A 31 2.94 -1.91 -13.57
CA VAL A 31 2.88 -2.09 -12.13
C VAL A 31 1.76 -1.17 -11.70
N ASP A 32 0.58 -1.75 -11.46
CA ASP A 32 -0.53 -0.99 -10.92
C ASP A 32 -0.05 -0.45 -9.57
N ASP A 33 0.34 0.84 -9.52
CA ASP A 33 0.81 1.55 -8.32
C ASP A 33 -0.22 1.53 -7.16
N ALA A 34 -1.41 1.00 -7.44
CA ALA A 34 -2.52 0.82 -6.53
C ALA A 34 -2.60 -0.57 -5.88
N ASP A 35 -1.74 -1.55 -6.22
CA ASP A 35 -1.83 -2.87 -5.57
C ASP A 35 -1.47 -2.77 -4.07
N PRO A 36 -2.44 -3.02 -3.17
CA PRO A 36 -2.24 -2.89 -1.72
C PRO A 36 -1.23 -3.88 -1.14
N ASN A 37 -0.83 -4.90 -1.91
CA ASN A 37 0.11 -5.94 -1.50
C ASN A 37 1.58 -5.63 -1.87
N VAL A 38 1.83 -4.57 -2.62
CA VAL A 38 3.19 -4.15 -2.98
C VAL A 38 4.01 -3.91 -1.71
N MET A 39 5.19 -4.50 -1.64
CA MET A 39 6.11 -4.37 -0.51
C MET A 39 6.95 -3.11 -0.66
N MET A 40 6.87 -2.20 0.31
CA MET A 40 7.63 -0.97 0.41
C MET A 40 8.66 -1.08 1.55
N GLN A 41 9.85 -0.54 1.33
CA GLN A 41 10.90 -0.52 2.34
C GLN A 41 10.67 0.62 3.34
N CYS A 42 10.90 0.37 4.64
CA CYS A 42 10.79 1.41 5.65
C CYS A 42 11.99 2.39 5.60
N PRO A 43 11.77 3.71 5.62
CA PRO A 43 12.86 4.70 5.66
C PRO A 43 13.62 4.74 6.98
N TYR A 44 13.02 4.29 8.08
CA TYR A 44 13.70 4.22 9.38
C TYR A 44 14.61 3.00 9.51
N ASP A 45 14.27 1.90 8.85
CA ASP A 45 15.04 0.66 8.90
C ASP A 45 14.92 -0.11 7.58
N LYS A 46 16.06 -0.31 6.93
CA LYS A 46 16.17 -1.00 5.64
C LYS A 46 15.82 -2.49 5.73
N SER A 47 15.85 -3.07 6.92
CA SER A 47 15.49 -4.48 7.13
C SER A 47 13.97 -4.71 7.07
N HIS A 48 13.16 -3.67 7.23
CA HIS A 48 11.71 -3.78 7.19
C HIS A 48 11.17 -3.61 5.76
N GLN A 49 10.48 -4.66 5.29
CA GLN A 49 9.67 -4.64 4.08
C GLN A 49 8.19 -4.79 4.45
N ILE A 50 7.35 -3.90 3.94
CA ILE A 50 5.99 -3.69 4.47
C ILE A 50 5.03 -3.41 3.33
N ARG A 51 3.90 -4.09 3.35
CA ARG A 51 2.84 -3.85 2.36
C ARG A 51 2.39 -2.39 2.38
N ALA A 52 2.16 -1.83 1.20
CA ALA A 52 1.70 -0.45 1.01
C ALA A 52 0.49 -0.11 1.88
N CYS A 53 -0.48 -1.02 2.00
CA CYS A 53 -1.66 -0.84 2.85
C CYS A 53 -1.35 -0.64 4.36
N ARG A 54 -0.26 -1.23 4.87
CA ARG A 54 0.14 -1.14 6.28
C ARG A 54 1.20 -0.08 6.54
N PHE A 55 1.76 0.51 5.49
CA PHE A 55 2.87 1.44 5.57
C PHE A 55 2.59 2.64 6.50
N PRO A 56 1.45 3.37 6.41
CA PRO A 56 1.20 4.52 7.29
C PRO A 56 1.18 4.14 8.78
N PHE A 57 0.53 3.02 9.11
CA PHE A 57 0.46 2.51 10.48
C PHE A 57 1.83 2.05 10.98
N HIS A 58 2.65 1.45 10.11
CA HIS A 58 4.00 1.05 10.48
C HIS A 58 4.87 2.26 10.80
N ILE A 59 4.90 3.29 9.93
CA ILE A 59 5.74 4.48 10.13
C ILE A 59 5.48 5.12 11.49
N LEU A 60 4.22 5.21 11.91
CA LEU A 60 3.85 5.78 13.21
C LEU A 60 4.38 4.97 14.41
N LYS A 61 4.47 3.63 14.28
CA LYS A 61 5.07 2.75 15.30
C LYS A 61 6.59 2.77 15.24
N CYS A 62 7.15 2.70 14.05
CA CYS A 62 8.59 2.64 13.82
C CYS A 62 9.28 3.95 14.24
N ALA A 63 8.62 5.10 14.02
CA ALA A 63 9.09 6.40 14.51
C ALA A 63 9.30 6.44 16.03
N LYS A 64 8.49 5.71 16.81
CA LYS A 64 8.65 5.62 18.28
C LYS A 64 9.90 4.83 18.68
N ASN A 65 10.27 3.83 17.88
CA ASN A 65 11.44 2.99 18.15
C ASN A 65 12.75 3.64 17.65
N HIS A 66 12.67 4.53 16.66
CA HIS A 66 13.83 5.22 16.07
C HIS A 66 13.74 6.75 16.26
N PRO A 67 13.84 7.28 17.49
CA PRO A 67 13.64 8.71 17.77
C PRO A 67 14.67 9.61 17.09
N LYS A 68 15.89 9.12 16.84
CA LYS A 68 16.94 9.87 16.14
C LYS A 68 16.49 10.22 14.72
N LEU A 69 16.09 9.22 13.94
CA LEU A 69 15.61 9.40 12.59
C LEU A 69 14.23 10.07 12.53
N ALA A 70 13.36 9.86 13.52
CA ALA A 70 12.06 10.53 13.60
C ALA A 70 12.16 12.05 13.88
N SER A 71 13.30 12.52 14.41
CA SER A 71 13.60 13.95 14.52
C SER A 71 13.95 14.56 13.16
N GLU A 72 14.68 13.80 12.34
CA GLU A 72 15.20 14.23 11.04
C GLU A 72 14.16 14.08 9.93
N LEU A 73 13.35 13.02 9.94
CA LEU A 73 12.34 12.73 8.94
C LEU A 73 10.96 13.18 9.41
N LYS A 74 10.20 13.82 8.52
CA LYS A 74 8.81 14.22 8.72
C LYS A 74 7.93 13.68 7.61
N THR A 75 6.70 13.38 7.97
CA THR A 75 5.66 12.98 7.01
C THR A 75 5.13 14.21 6.28
N CYS A 76 4.91 14.10 4.98
CA CYS A 76 4.28 15.16 4.19
C CYS A 76 2.84 15.40 4.68
N PRO A 77 2.39 16.67 4.77
CA PRO A 77 1.02 16.98 5.18
C PRO A 77 -0.05 16.52 4.17
N PHE A 78 0.29 16.39 2.89
CA PHE A 78 -0.66 16.01 1.83
C PHE A 78 -0.73 14.49 1.59
N ASN A 79 0.34 13.76 1.87
CA ASN A 79 0.40 12.32 1.65
C ASN A 79 1.21 11.62 2.73
N ALA A 80 0.54 10.75 3.50
CA ALA A 80 1.14 10.00 4.58
C ALA A 80 2.21 8.98 4.15
N LYS A 81 2.29 8.67 2.84
CA LYS A 81 3.34 7.80 2.27
C LYS A 81 4.67 8.53 2.09
N HIS A 82 4.65 9.86 1.94
CA HIS A 82 5.88 10.63 1.74
C HIS A 82 6.57 10.91 3.06
N LEU A 83 7.81 10.41 3.17
CA LEU A 83 8.74 10.70 4.25
C LEU A 83 9.89 11.52 3.69
N VAL A 84 10.09 12.70 4.26
CA VAL A 84 11.02 13.70 3.75
C VAL A 84 11.85 14.23 4.92
N TYR A 85 13.12 14.55 4.67
CA TYR A 85 13.93 15.20 5.69
C TYR A 85 13.36 16.57 6.05
N LYS A 86 13.47 16.96 7.31
CA LYS A 86 12.96 18.22 7.85
C LYS A 86 13.49 19.43 7.09
N GLN A 87 14.74 19.37 6.62
CA GLN A 87 15.39 20.44 5.86
C GLN A 87 14.82 20.56 4.44
N GLU A 88 14.45 19.44 3.83
CA GLU A 88 13.93 19.38 2.47
C GLU A 88 12.40 19.49 2.41
N LEU A 89 11.72 19.40 3.55
CA LEU A 89 10.27 19.42 3.65
C LEU A 89 9.66 20.68 3.01
N ALA A 90 10.29 21.85 3.18
CA ALA A 90 9.81 23.10 2.59
C ALA A 90 9.82 23.04 1.05
N SER A 91 10.94 22.61 0.47
CA SER A 91 11.05 22.42 -0.98
C SER A 91 10.11 21.31 -1.48
N HIS A 92 9.96 20.23 -0.72
CA HIS A 92 9.01 19.17 -1.03
C HIS A 92 7.58 19.70 -1.09
N ILE A 93 7.14 20.52 -0.13
CA ILE A 93 5.79 21.09 -0.11
C ILE A 93 5.52 21.90 -1.39
N GLU A 94 6.48 22.67 -1.88
CA GLU A 94 6.35 23.45 -3.11
C GLU A 94 6.19 22.58 -4.36
N HIS A 95 6.88 21.43 -4.39
CA HIS A 95 6.95 20.53 -5.54
C HIS A 95 6.12 19.24 -5.40
N CYS A 96 5.36 19.10 -4.30
CA CYS A 96 4.63 17.87 -4.00
C CYS A 96 3.47 17.69 -4.99
N ARG A 97 3.45 16.54 -5.69
CA ARG A 97 2.42 16.20 -6.67
C ARG A 97 1.03 16.09 -6.02
N ASP A 98 0.97 15.58 -4.79
CA ASP A 98 -0.29 15.40 -4.04
C ASP A 98 -0.87 16.72 -3.49
N LYS A 99 -0.08 17.81 -3.45
CA LYS A 99 -0.56 19.13 -2.97
C LYS A 99 -1.72 19.67 -3.81
N ARG A 100 -1.84 19.28 -5.08
CA ARG A 100 -2.91 19.72 -5.98
C ARG A 100 -4.21 18.94 -5.78
N LEU A 101 -4.18 17.83 -5.04
CA LEU A 101 -5.34 16.96 -4.80
C LEU A 101 -6.05 17.30 -3.49
N SER A 102 -5.47 18.12 -2.62
CA SER A 102 -6.21 18.69 -1.49
C SER A 102 -7.23 19.69 -2.02
N PRO A 103 -8.53 19.59 -1.68
CA PRO A 103 -9.51 20.57 -2.09
C PRO A 103 -9.01 21.93 -1.61
N THR A 104 -8.83 22.83 -2.56
CA THR A 104 -8.62 24.25 -2.29
C THR A 104 -9.67 24.71 -1.31
N GLU A 105 -9.24 25.50 -0.32
CA GLU A 105 -10.08 26.05 0.73
C GLU A 105 -11.01 27.12 0.16
N ASP A 106 -12.03 26.70 -0.57
CA ASP A 106 -13.21 27.50 -0.88
C ASP A 106 -14.42 26.54 -0.85
N GLY A 107 -15.03 26.44 0.33
CA GLY A 107 -16.40 25.91 0.47
C GLY A 107 -16.50 24.47 0.97
N GLN A 108 -17.09 24.36 2.16
CA GLN A 108 -17.70 23.16 2.72
C GLN A 108 -16.78 22.12 3.35
N ILE A 109 -16.36 22.41 4.58
CA ILE A 109 -16.31 21.36 5.61
C ILE A 109 -17.70 20.70 5.62
N PRO A 110 -17.87 19.39 5.30
CA PRO A 110 -19.08 18.71 5.71
C PRO A 110 -18.99 18.67 7.22
N SER A 111 -19.67 19.62 7.87
CA SER A 111 -19.90 19.57 9.29
C SER A 111 -20.38 18.16 9.57
N CYS A 112 -19.65 17.44 10.42
CA CYS A 112 -20.12 16.23 11.04
C CYS A 112 -21.38 16.65 11.81
N PHE A 113 -22.52 16.67 11.12
CA PHE A 113 -23.83 16.95 11.66
C PHE A 113 -24.15 15.74 12.52
N PHE A 114 -23.65 15.80 13.75
CA PHE A 114 -24.02 14.89 14.82
C PHE A 114 -25.52 15.14 15.05
N GLN A 115 -26.36 14.39 14.33
CA GLN A 115 -27.78 14.33 14.65
C GLN A 115 -27.88 13.64 16.00
N SER A 116 -27.85 14.45 17.05
CA SER A 116 -28.43 14.09 18.33
C SER A 116 -29.94 13.93 18.10
N THR A 117 -30.37 12.75 17.65
CA THR A 117 -31.78 12.36 17.80
C THR A 117 -32.01 12.09 19.29
N SER A 118 -32.30 13.15 20.06
CA SER A 118 -32.87 12.98 21.40
C SER A 118 -34.38 12.79 21.22
N THR A 119 -34.79 11.53 21.32
CA THR A 119 -36.18 11.10 21.46
C THR A 119 -36.83 11.77 22.66
N ALA A 120 -38.07 12.23 22.48
CA ALA A 120 -38.96 12.68 23.53
C ALA A 120 -39.28 11.55 24.51
N ASN A 121 -39.29 11.86 25.80
CA ASN A 121 -40.15 11.24 26.81
C ASN A 121 -40.37 12.21 27.96
#